data_AF-A0A4S4N052-F1
#
_entry.id   AF-A0A4S4N052-F1
#
_cell.length_a   1.000
_cell.length_b   1.000
_cell.length_c   1.000
_cell.angle_alpha   90.00
_cell.angle_beta   90.00
_cell.angle_gamma   90.00
#
_symmetry.space_group_name_H-M   'P 1'
#
loop_
_entity.id
_entity.type
_entity.pdbx_description
1 polymer ?
#
loop_
_entity_poly.entity_id
_entity_poly.type
_entity_poly.pdbx_seq_one_letter_code
_entity_poly.pdbx_strand_id
1 'polypeptide(L)'
;MAPNPQCAALAAAKEKKGWSYAQIATAIGKSEQHVIDICTGKVTPTAAEFDAIAKVLDITGPPPNDSAHATKRTQVVTDKSQQVLENQTAVEGAILNMTTHIPPTMTPQTRPNHTHVTITHVDHENHRVSWALDSMPSWLLRSVRWQSVTPVEGGKAKYESIEVFNGLLVIFIKWFIGTNLKKSFDGMADGLKARAEQSS
;
A
#
# COMPACT_ATOMS: atom_id res chain seq x y z
N MET A 1 28.09 -9.45 -18.14
CA MET A 1 26.70 -9.03 -18.40
C MET A 1 26.22 -8.25 -17.20
N ALA A 2 25.57 -7.12 -17.41
CA ALA A 2 24.97 -6.37 -16.30
C ALA A 2 23.76 -7.15 -15.75
N PRO A 3 23.50 -7.12 -14.42
CA PRO A 3 22.38 -7.83 -13.82
C PRO A 3 21.05 -7.28 -14.32
N ASN A 4 20.06 -8.14 -14.54
CA ASN A 4 18.72 -7.69 -14.93
C ASN A 4 18.02 -6.96 -13.76
N PRO A 5 17.19 -5.94 -14.05
CA PRO A 5 16.38 -5.32 -13.02
C PRO A 5 15.50 -6.35 -12.31
N GLN A 6 15.30 -6.18 -11.00
CA GLN A 6 14.41 -7.03 -10.20
C GLN A 6 12.93 -6.80 -10.58
N CYS A 7 12.61 -5.60 -11.05
CA CYS A 7 11.28 -5.21 -11.51
C CYS A 7 11.10 -5.53 -12.99
N ALA A 8 10.08 -6.34 -13.32
CA ALA A 8 9.76 -6.69 -14.71
C ALA A 8 9.43 -5.47 -15.58
N ALA A 9 8.76 -4.45 -15.02
CA ALA A 9 8.46 -3.22 -15.74
C ALA A 9 9.72 -2.41 -16.06
N LEU A 10 10.68 -2.33 -15.12
CA LEU A 10 11.98 -1.69 -15.37
C LEU A 10 12.81 -2.48 -16.38
N ALA A 11 12.80 -3.82 -16.31
CA ALA A 11 13.47 -4.67 -17.29
C ALA A 11 12.90 -4.45 -18.70
N ALA A 12 11.58 -4.51 -18.85
CA ALA A 12 10.90 -4.29 -20.12
C ALA A 12 11.12 -2.87 -20.66
N ALA A 13 11.07 -1.84 -19.80
CA ALA A 13 11.30 -0.46 -20.22
C ALA A 13 12.75 -0.21 -20.66
N LYS A 14 13.72 -0.77 -19.92
CA LYS A 14 15.15 -0.71 -20.26
C LYS A 14 15.45 -1.43 -21.58
N GLU A 15 14.85 -2.60 -21.80
CA GLU A 15 14.98 -3.37 -23.04
C GLU A 15 14.33 -2.64 -24.22
N LYS A 16 13.08 -2.18 -24.06
CA LYS A 16 12.35 -1.40 -25.07
C LYS A 16 13.12 -0.15 -25.50
N LYS A 17 13.75 0.54 -24.55
CA LYS A 17 14.54 1.74 -24.82
C LYS A 17 15.96 1.42 -25.31
N GLY A 18 16.45 0.21 -25.09
CA GLY A 18 17.79 -0.23 -25.48
C GLY A 18 18.91 0.41 -24.65
N TRP A 19 18.62 0.89 -23.44
CA TRP A 19 19.59 1.64 -22.63
C TRP A 19 20.44 0.73 -21.71
N SER A 20 21.71 1.07 -21.54
CA SER A 20 22.60 0.51 -20.51
C SER A 20 22.44 1.24 -19.18
N TYR A 21 22.93 0.64 -18.09
CA TYR A 21 22.93 1.33 -16.78
C TYR A 21 23.81 2.57 -16.78
N ALA A 22 24.95 2.54 -17.48
CA ALA A 22 25.78 3.72 -17.69
C ALA A 22 25.00 4.88 -18.33
N GLN A 23 24.20 4.61 -19.38
CA GLN A 23 23.40 5.64 -20.05
C GLN A 23 22.32 6.23 -19.13
N ILE A 24 21.64 5.37 -18.36
CA ILE A 24 20.65 5.83 -17.36
C ILE A 24 21.34 6.69 -16.30
N ALA A 25 22.48 6.24 -15.79
CA ALA A 25 23.27 6.93 -14.78
C ALA A 25 23.74 8.31 -15.24
N THR A 26 24.25 8.41 -16.47
CA THR A 26 24.60 9.71 -17.08
C THR A 26 23.38 10.62 -17.18
N ALA A 27 22.22 10.10 -17.60
CA ALA A 27 21.02 10.90 -17.77
C ALA A 27 20.43 11.45 -16.46
N ILE A 28 20.63 10.75 -15.35
CA ILE A 28 20.13 11.18 -14.02
C ILE A 28 21.21 11.78 -13.12
N GLY A 29 22.45 11.90 -13.61
CA GLY A 29 23.58 12.47 -12.84
C GLY A 29 24.00 11.62 -11.64
N LYS A 30 23.97 10.28 -11.76
CA LYS A 30 24.36 9.33 -10.71
C LYS A 30 25.47 8.41 -11.19
N SER A 31 26.07 7.62 -10.28
CA SER A 31 27.02 6.58 -10.67
C SER A 31 26.30 5.36 -11.25
N GLU A 32 26.95 4.65 -12.16
CA GLU A 32 26.40 3.41 -12.74
C GLU A 32 26.09 2.37 -11.67
N GLN A 33 26.99 2.20 -10.70
CA GLN A 33 26.79 1.25 -9.60
C GLN A 33 25.55 1.59 -8.76
N HIS A 34 25.29 2.88 -8.48
CA HIS A 34 24.09 3.29 -7.75
C HIS A 34 22.80 2.96 -8.51
N VAL A 35 22.80 3.15 -9.84
CA VAL A 35 21.66 2.75 -10.68
C VAL A 35 21.48 1.24 -10.68
N ILE A 36 22.57 0.47 -10.77
CA ILE A 36 22.52 -1.00 -10.65
C ILE A 36 21.91 -1.41 -9.31
N ASP A 37 22.36 -0.81 -8.21
CA ASP A 37 21.88 -1.16 -6.87
C ASP A 37 20.40 -0.81 -6.67
N ILE A 38 19.92 0.30 -7.26
CA ILE A 38 18.50 0.64 -7.30
C ILE A 38 17.72 -0.38 -8.15
N CYS A 39 18.14 -0.64 -9.39
CA CYS A 39 17.41 -1.51 -10.31
C CYS A 39 17.39 -2.98 -9.85
N THR A 40 18.37 -3.41 -9.07
CA THR A 40 18.46 -4.77 -8.50
C THR A 40 17.93 -4.88 -7.07
N GLY A 41 17.35 -3.80 -6.52
CA GLY A 41 16.71 -3.79 -5.21
C GLY A 41 17.66 -3.85 -4.01
N LYS A 42 18.97 -3.62 -4.21
CA LYS A 42 19.96 -3.53 -3.13
C LYS A 42 19.86 -2.22 -2.35
N VAL A 43 19.42 -1.16 -3.02
CA VAL A 43 19.20 0.17 -2.43
C VAL A 43 17.79 0.63 -2.74
N THR A 44 17.12 1.18 -1.72
CA THR A 44 15.82 1.83 -1.92
C THR A 44 16.02 3.23 -2.52
N PRO A 45 15.47 3.52 -3.72
CA PRO A 45 15.59 4.84 -4.31
C PRO A 45 14.77 5.88 -3.54
N THR A 46 15.21 7.13 -3.57
CA THR A 46 14.35 8.28 -3.20
C THR A 46 13.26 8.50 -4.25
N ALA A 47 12.19 9.22 -3.91
CA ALA A 47 11.16 9.59 -4.91
C ALA A 47 11.76 10.31 -6.13
N ALA A 48 12.68 11.25 -5.91
CA ALA A 48 13.33 11.97 -7.00
C ALA A 48 14.15 11.04 -7.92
N GLU A 49 14.83 10.04 -7.36
CA GLU A 49 15.58 9.05 -8.15
C GLU A 49 14.65 8.13 -8.92
N PHE A 50 13.56 7.68 -8.29
CA PHE A 50 12.54 6.87 -8.94
C PHE A 50 11.90 7.63 -10.11
N ASP A 51 11.46 8.87 -9.88
CA ASP A 51 10.84 9.72 -10.90
C ASP A 51 11.80 10.04 -12.05
N ALA A 52 13.08 10.29 -11.74
CA ALA A 52 14.11 10.53 -12.75
C ALA A 52 14.35 9.28 -13.62
N ILE A 53 14.46 8.10 -13.01
CA ILE A 53 14.62 6.82 -13.74
C ILE A 53 13.37 6.52 -14.57
N ALA A 54 12.18 6.67 -14.00
CA ALA A 54 10.91 6.45 -14.70
C ALA A 54 10.79 7.38 -15.92
N LYS A 55 11.08 8.67 -15.75
CA LYS A 55 11.10 9.65 -16.85
C LYS A 55 12.12 9.27 -17.92
N VAL A 56 13.34 8.89 -17.52
CA VAL A 56 14.40 8.48 -18.45
C VAL A 56 14.04 7.19 -19.18
N LEU A 57 13.29 6.28 -18.57
CA LEU A 57 12.88 5.02 -19.19
C LEU A 57 11.50 5.09 -19.87
N ASP A 58 10.88 6.27 -19.90
CA ASP A 58 9.53 6.50 -20.45
C ASP A 58 8.45 5.61 -19.80
N ILE A 59 8.61 5.39 -18.49
CA ILE A 59 7.63 4.68 -17.65
C ILE A 59 6.58 5.71 -17.23
N THR A 60 5.43 5.66 -17.87
CA THR A 60 4.30 6.59 -17.64
C THR A 60 3.19 5.98 -16.79
N GLY A 61 3.25 4.69 -16.52
CA GLY A 61 2.33 4.00 -15.62
C GLY A 61 2.74 4.12 -14.15
N PRO A 62 1.80 3.97 -13.20
CA PRO A 62 2.15 3.87 -11.78
C PRO A 62 3.12 2.69 -11.56
N PRO A 63 4.03 2.77 -10.55
CA PRO A 63 4.92 1.66 -10.22
C PRO A 63 4.11 0.37 -10.03
N PRO A 64 4.59 -0.78 -10.52
CA PRO A 64 3.93 -2.06 -10.28
C PRO A 64 3.80 -2.29 -8.78
N ASN A 65 2.62 -2.66 -8.28
CA ASN A 65 2.44 -2.98 -6.87
C ASN A 65 2.91 -4.42 -6.59
N ASP A 66 4.18 -4.69 -6.89
CA ASP A 66 4.85 -5.94 -6.58
C ASP A 66 5.62 -5.84 -5.25
N SER A 67 6.18 -6.94 -4.78
CA SER A 67 6.91 -6.98 -3.50
C SER A 67 8.10 -6.00 -3.45
N ALA A 68 8.66 -5.60 -4.60
CA ALA A 68 9.76 -4.64 -4.68
C ALA A 68 9.28 -3.18 -4.60
N HIS A 69 7.99 -2.90 -4.77
CA HIS A 69 7.39 -1.57 -4.65
C HIS A 69 6.15 -1.57 -3.73
N ALA A 70 6.08 -2.48 -2.76
CA ALA A 70 4.99 -2.51 -1.81
C ALA A 70 5.16 -1.39 -0.76
N THR A 71 4.16 -0.51 -0.64
CA THR A 71 4.10 0.40 0.52
C THR A 71 4.07 -0.43 1.80
N LYS A 72 4.93 -0.12 2.79
CA LYS A 72 4.96 -0.81 4.08
C LYS A 72 3.70 -0.45 4.88
N ARG A 73 2.63 -1.20 4.64
CA ARG A 73 1.42 -1.18 5.46
C ARG A 73 1.45 -2.34 6.44
N THR A 74 1.24 -2.04 7.71
CA THR A 74 1.08 -3.07 8.75
C THR A 74 -0.27 -2.95 9.40
N GLN A 75 -0.83 -4.09 9.77
CA GLN A 75 -2.04 -4.21 10.56
C GLN A 75 -1.77 -5.27 11.62
N VAL A 76 -1.91 -4.88 12.88
CA VAL A 76 -1.61 -5.74 14.02
C VAL A 76 -2.78 -5.66 14.99
N VAL A 77 -3.30 -6.82 15.38
CA VAL A 77 -4.34 -6.93 16.40
C VAL A 77 -3.69 -6.79 17.77
N THR A 78 -4.24 -5.89 18.58
CA THR A 78 -3.78 -5.57 19.93
C THR A 78 -4.95 -5.61 20.91
N ASP A 79 -4.62 -5.74 22.20
CA ASP A 79 -5.60 -5.53 23.26
C ASP A 79 -5.92 -4.03 23.47
N LYS A 80 -6.81 -3.73 24.41
CA LYS A 80 -7.17 -2.34 24.76
C LYS A 80 -6.01 -1.53 25.36
N SER A 81 -4.98 -2.20 25.85
CA SER A 81 -3.74 -1.61 26.35
C SER A 81 -2.69 -1.44 25.24
N GLN A 82 -3.07 -1.71 23.98
CA GLN A 82 -2.23 -1.69 22.79
C GLN A 82 -1.07 -2.71 22.79
N GLN A 83 -1.15 -3.74 23.64
CA GLN A 83 -0.22 -4.85 23.61
C GLN A 83 -0.55 -5.77 22.43
N VAL A 84 0.48 -6.15 21.67
CA VAL A 84 0.31 -7.06 20.52
C VAL A 84 -0.14 -8.42 21.00
N LEU A 85 -1.24 -8.91 20.42
CA LEU A 85 -1.75 -10.23 20.72
C LEU A 85 -0.92 -11.31 20.01
N GLU A 86 -0.70 -12.45 20.67
CA GLU A 86 -0.06 -13.61 20.03
C GLU A 86 -0.92 -14.14 18.87
N ASN A 87 -2.22 -14.26 19.10
CA ASN A 87 -3.19 -14.60 18.05
C ASN A 87 -3.62 -13.33 17.30
N GLN A 88 -3.29 -13.26 16.01
CA GLN A 88 -3.63 -12.16 15.11
C GLN A 88 -4.98 -12.36 14.39
N THR A 89 -5.81 -13.32 14.83
CA THR A 89 -7.18 -13.47 14.35
C THR A 89 -8.02 -12.29 14.81
N ALA A 90 -8.74 -11.66 13.89
CA ALA A 90 -9.66 -10.59 14.20
C ALA A 90 -10.76 -11.07 15.16
N VAL A 91 -10.95 -10.35 16.26
CA VAL A 91 -12.02 -10.59 17.24
C VAL A 91 -12.72 -9.27 17.58
N GLU A 92 -14.02 -9.32 17.80
CA GLU A 92 -14.80 -8.13 18.14
C GLU A 92 -14.30 -7.48 19.44
N GLY A 93 -14.22 -6.15 19.46
CA GLY A 93 -13.74 -5.36 20.59
C GLY A 93 -12.22 -5.28 20.74
N ALA A 94 -11.44 -6.05 19.97
CA ALA A 94 -9.99 -5.85 19.88
C ALA A 94 -9.63 -4.60 19.08
N ILE A 95 -8.41 -4.10 19.28
CA ILE A 95 -7.89 -2.94 18.57
C ILE A 95 -7.07 -3.43 17.39
N LEU A 96 -7.28 -2.82 16.23
CA LEU A 96 -6.45 -2.99 15.05
C LEU A 96 -5.55 -1.77 14.91
N ASN A 97 -4.25 -1.97 15.17
CA ASN A 97 -3.24 -0.96 14.97
C ASN A 97 -2.78 -0.97 13.51
N MET A 98 -3.09 0.10 12.79
CA MET A 98 -2.70 0.28 11.39
C MET A 98 -1.57 1.30 11.27
N THR A 99 -0.56 0.95 10.50
CA THR A 99 0.47 1.89 10.05
C THR A 99 0.35 2.05 8.54
N THR A 100 0.10 3.27 8.07
CA THR A 100 -0.15 3.57 6.65
C THR A 100 0.48 4.89 6.22
N HIS A 101 0.85 5.01 4.95
CA HIS A 101 1.22 6.30 4.37
C HIS A 101 0.04 6.90 3.62
N ILE A 102 -0.27 8.16 3.93
CA ILE A 102 -1.31 8.95 3.25
C ILE A 102 -0.67 10.30 2.91
N PRO A 103 -0.34 10.57 1.63
CA PRO A 103 -0.49 9.70 0.45
C PRO A 103 0.42 8.44 0.50
N PRO A 104 0.10 7.37 -0.24
CA PRO A 104 1.00 6.24 -0.43
C PRO A 104 2.35 6.74 -0.97
N THR A 105 3.45 6.31 -0.35
CA THR A 105 4.80 6.73 -0.72
C THR A 105 5.77 5.57 -0.55
N MET A 106 6.74 5.50 -1.46
CA MET A 106 7.90 4.59 -1.36
C MET A 106 9.09 5.26 -0.66
N THR A 107 8.96 6.54 -0.31
CA THR A 107 10.03 7.33 0.29
C THR A 107 10.17 6.99 1.77
N PRO A 108 11.34 6.51 2.24
CA PRO A 108 11.53 6.15 3.65
C PRO A 108 11.47 7.35 4.61
N GLN A 109 11.60 8.59 4.10
CA GLN A 109 11.60 9.82 4.89
C GLN A 109 10.20 10.32 5.28
N THR A 110 9.13 9.81 4.68
CA THR A 110 7.77 10.24 5.04
C THR A 110 7.31 9.47 6.28
N ARG A 111 7.05 10.19 7.39
CA ARG A 111 6.54 9.57 8.61
C ARG A 111 5.20 8.87 8.32
N PRO A 112 5.04 7.59 8.71
CA PRO A 112 3.76 6.92 8.52
C PRO A 112 2.70 7.53 9.46
N ASN A 113 1.45 7.44 9.04
CA ASN A 113 0.30 7.67 9.89
C ASN A 113 0.02 6.40 10.68
N HIS A 114 -0.18 6.57 11.98
CA HIS A 114 -0.66 5.52 12.87
C HIS A 114 -2.14 5.76 13.15
N THR A 115 -2.94 4.70 13.07
CA THR A 115 -4.36 4.77 13.37
C THR A 115 -4.75 3.52 14.14
N HIS A 116 -5.52 3.73 15.20
CA HIS A 116 -6.06 2.69 16.03
C HIS A 116 -7.57 2.65 15.77
N VAL A 117 -8.08 1.49 15.39
CA VAL A 117 -9.50 1.28 15.12
C VAL A 117 -9.98 0.09 15.92
N THR A 118 -11.22 0.12 16.38
CA THR A 118 -11.80 -1.01 17.12
C THR A 118 -12.51 -1.92 16.14
N ILE A 119 -12.23 -3.22 16.21
CA ILE A 119 -12.96 -4.24 15.44
C ILE A 119 -14.39 -4.29 15.99
N THR A 120 -15.35 -4.01 15.13
CA THR A 120 -16.76 -3.86 15.51
C THR A 120 -17.59 -5.09 15.15
N HIS A 121 -17.26 -5.78 14.06
CA HIS A 121 -17.92 -7.02 13.66
C HIS A 121 -16.93 -7.99 13.05
N VAL A 122 -17.09 -9.28 13.35
CA VAL A 122 -16.42 -10.40 12.66
C VAL A 122 -17.48 -11.42 12.25
N ASP A 123 -17.89 -11.36 10.99
CA ASP A 123 -18.92 -12.24 10.41
C ASP A 123 -18.24 -13.35 9.60
N HIS A 124 -18.06 -14.50 10.25
CA HIS A 124 -17.43 -15.66 9.63
C HIS A 124 -18.30 -16.31 8.54
N GLU A 125 -19.63 -16.19 8.65
CA GLU A 125 -20.59 -16.81 7.73
C GLU A 125 -20.60 -16.09 6.38
N ASN A 126 -20.61 -14.75 6.40
CA ASN A 126 -20.59 -13.93 5.19
C ASN A 126 -19.19 -13.45 4.79
N HIS A 127 -18.14 -13.91 5.50
CA HIS A 127 -16.74 -13.53 5.32
C HIS A 127 -16.52 -12.01 5.33
N ARG A 128 -17.04 -11.35 6.37
CA ARG A 128 -16.95 -9.88 6.51
C ARG A 128 -16.32 -9.50 7.84
N VAL A 129 -15.62 -8.38 7.83
CA VAL A 129 -15.08 -7.75 9.03
C VAL A 129 -15.32 -6.26 8.95
N SER A 130 -15.61 -5.63 10.09
CA SER A 130 -15.68 -4.18 10.17
C SER A 130 -14.91 -3.63 11.35
N TRP A 131 -14.45 -2.39 11.20
CA TRP A 131 -13.84 -1.64 12.29
C TRP A 131 -14.18 -0.17 12.21
N ALA A 132 -14.17 0.48 13.37
CA ALA A 132 -14.52 1.88 13.51
C ALA A 132 -13.38 2.68 14.13
N LEU A 133 -13.27 3.94 13.72
CA LEU A 133 -12.42 4.91 14.37
C LEU A 133 -13.12 5.42 15.64
N ASP A 134 -12.56 5.08 16.80
CA ASP A 134 -13.14 5.44 18.10
C ASP A 134 -12.41 6.61 18.78
N SER A 135 -11.37 7.15 18.15
CA SER A 135 -10.54 8.22 18.71
C SER A 135 -11.14 9.63 18.58
N MET A 136 -12.26 9.78 17.89
CA MET A 136 -12.96 11.06 17.73
C MET A 136 -14.43 10.93 18.12
N PRO A 137 -15.02 11.99 18.70
CA PRO A 137 -16.47 12.03 18.90
C PRO A 137 -17.21 11.83 17.57
N SER A 138 -18.25 10.99 17.58
CA SER A 138 -18.97 10.58 16.36
C SER A 138 -19.66 11.74 15.61
N TRP A 139 -19.99 12.83 16.31
CA TRP A 139 -20.51 14.06 15.70
C TRP A 139 -19.43 14.82 14.90
N LEU A 140 -18.17 14.69 15.30
CA LEU A 140 -17.03 15.36 14.67
C LEU A 140 -16.58 14.56 13.45
N LEU A 141 -16.28 13.29 13.67
CA LEU A 141 -15.92 12.35 12.62
C LEU A 141 -16.16 10.92 13.11
N ARG A 142 -17.01 10.20 12.37
CA ARG A 142 -17.14 8.75 12.45
C ARG A 142 -16.61 8.16 11.16
N SER A 143 -15.75 7.16 11.28
CA SER A 143 -15.22 6.37 10.17
C SER A 143 -15.52 4.91 10.47
N VAL A 144 -16.19 4.21 9.57
CA VAL A 144 -16.41 2.76 9.67
C VAL A 144 -15.97 2.13 8.37
N ARG A 145 -15.02 1.20 8.44
CA ARG A 145 -14.64 0.37 7.31
C ARG A 145 -15.31 -0.99 7.42
N TRP A 146 -15.91 -1.42 6.31
CA TRP A 146 -16.32 -2.79 6.06
C TRP A 146 -15.42 -3.40 5.01
N GLN A 147 -15.03 -4.64 5.23
CA GLN A 147 -14.32 -5.46 4.27
C GLN A 147 -15.00 -6.80 4.13
N SER A 148 -15.10 -7.28 2.90
CA SER A 148 -15.73 -8.57 2.61
C SER A 148 -14.99 -9.31 1.49
N VAL A 149 -14.97 -10.62 1.60
CA VAL A 149 -14.44 -11.51 0.56
C VAL A 149 -15.56 -12.45 0.13
N THR A 150 -15.94 -12.40 -1.14
CA THR A 150 -17.00 -13.26 -1.70
C THR A 150 -16.38 -14.20 -2.73
N PRO A 151 -16.62 -15.53 -2.66
CA PRO A 151 -16.18 -16.44 -3.70
C PRO A 151 -16.88 -16.11 -5.02
N VAL A 152 -16.15 -16.22 -6.12
CA VAL A 152 -16.69 -16.09 -7.48
C VAL A 152 -16.24 -17.30 -8.32
N GLU A 153 -16.86 -17.48 -9.49
CA GLU A 153 -16.54 -18.62 -10.35
C GLU A 153 -15.05 -18.71 -10.74
N GLY A 154 -14.60 -19.93 -11.00
CA GLY A 154 -13.23 -20.21 -11.45
C GLY A 154 -12.17 -20.15 -10.34
N GLY A 155 -12.55 -20.43 -9.09
CA GLY A 155 -11.62 -20.46 -7.95
C GLY A 155 -11.09 -19.08 -7.55
N LYS A 156 -11.78 -18.01 -7.96
CA LYS A 156 -11.41 -16.62 -7.66
C LYS A 156 -12.25 -16.09 -6.50
N ALA A 157 -11.83 -14.97 -5.93
CA ALA A 157 -12.60 -14.23 -4.94
C ALA A 157 -12.69 -12.76 -5.31
N LYS A 158 -13.83 -12.14 -4.97
CA LYS A 158 -14.03 -10.70 -5.03
C LYS A 158 -13.79 -10.13 -3.64
N TYR A 159 -12.83 -9.21 -3.54
CA TYR A 159 -12.58 -8.43 -2.34
C TYR A 159 -13.23 -7.05 -2.48
N GLU A 160 -13.95 -6.63 -1.45
CA GLU A 160 -14.58 -5.31 -1.38
C GLU A 160 -14.20 -4.63 -0.07
N SER A 161 -13.93 -3.32 -0.14
CA SER A 161 -13.64 -2.47 1.02
C SER A 161 -14.44 -1.19 0.89
N ILE A 162 -15.30 -0.92 1.87
CA ILE A 162 -16.18 0.25 1.91
C ILE A 162 -15.86 1.04 3.16
N GLU A 163 -15.50 2.31 3.01
CA GLU A 163 -15.33 3.22 4.13
C GLU A 163 -16.48 4.23 4.14
N VAL A 164 -17.19 4.28 5.26
CA VAL A 164 -18.29 5.22 5.49
C VAL A 164 -17.83 6.28 6.47
N PHE A 165 -17.85 7.53 6.00
CA PHE A 165 -17.58 8.70 6.82
C PHE A 165 -18.87 9.44 7.18
N ASN A 166 -19.00 9.87 8.44
CA ASN A 166 -20.09 10.71 8.91
C ASN A 166 -19.55 11.79 9.87
N GLY A 167 -20.23 12.94 9.99
CA GLY A 167 -19.85 14.04 10.87
C GLY A 167 -19.44 15.33 10.15
N LEU A 168 -19.09 16.35 10.93
CA LEU A 168 -18.77 17.68 10.40
C LEU A 168 -17.50 17.72 9.55
N LEU A 169 -16.50 16.88 9.85
CA LEU A 169 -15.22 16.88 9.11
C LEU A 169 -15.27 16.14 7.77
N VAL A 170 -16.39 15.50 7.41
CA VAL A 170 -16.51 14.74 6.15
C VAL A 170 -16.28 15.62 4.92
N ILE A 171 -16.73 16.88 4.96
CA ILE A 171 -16.56 17.84 3.86
C ILE A 171 -15.06 18.08 3.60
N PHE A 172 -14.28 18.27 4.66
CA PHE A 172 -12.83 18.45 4.56
C PHE A 172 -12.12 17.19 4.06
N ILE A 173 -12.48 16.01 4.57
CA ILE A 173 -11.90 14.75 4.12
C ILE A 173 -12.16 14.54 2.63
N LYS A 174 -13.40 14.75 2.18
CA LYS A 174 -13.77 14.59 0.77
C LYS A 174 -12.96 15.50 -0.14
N TRP A 175 -12.74 16.75 0.26
CA TRP A 175 -12.05 17.75 -0.58
C TRP A 175 -10.53 17.62 -0.56
N PHE A 176 -9.92 17.37 0.60
CA PHE A 176 -8.46 17.43 0.75
C PHE A 176 -7.78 16.07 0.76
N ILE A 177 -8.48 15.00 1.16
CA ILE A 177 -7.87 13.70 1.46
C ILE A 177 -8.46 12.58 0.58
N GLY A 178 -9.67 12.75 0.04
CA GLY A 178 -10.44 11.71 -0.66
C GLY A 178 -9.67 10.98 -1.77
N THR A 179 -8.98 11.71 -2.64
CA THR A 179 -8.19 11.10 -3.74
C THR A 179 -7.03 10.26 -3.21
N ASN A 180 -6.30 10.76 -2.22
CA ASN A 180 -5.15 10.05 -1.65
C ASN A 180 -5.61 8.86 -0.79
N LEU A 181 -6.73 9.00 -0.09
CA LEU A 181 -7.35 7.92 0.67
C LEU A 181 -7.82 6.79 -0.24
N LYS A 182 -8.46 7.13 -1.37
CA LYS A 182 -8.86 6.14 -2.37
C LYS A 182 -7.64 5.36 -2.90
N LYS A 183 -6.55 6.06 -3.24
CA LYS A 183 -5.28 5.41 -3.64
C LYS A 183 -4.74 4.48 -2.55
N SER A 184 -4.85 4.86 -1.27
CA SER A 184 -4.46 3.99 -0.15
C SER A 184 -5.35 2.75 -0.02
N PHE A 185 -6.62 2.82 -0.42
CA PHE A 185 -7.52 1.66 -0.48
C PHE A 185 -7.21 0.75 -1.67
N ASP A 186 -7.00 1.33 -2.85
CA ASP A 186 -6.60 0.60 -4.05
C ASP A 186 -5.30 -0.17 -3.80
N GLY A 187 -4.28 0.51 -3.24
CA GLY A 187 -3.01 -0.12 -2.89
C GLY A 187 -3.13 -1.25 -1.86
N MET A 188 -4.13 -1.21 -0.96
CA MET A 188 -4.42 -2.31 -0.04
C MET A 188 -5.00 -3.53 -0.75
N ALA A 189 -5.97 -3.29 -1.64
CA ALA A 189 -6.61 -4.36 -2.40
C ALA A 189 -5.59 -5.10 -3.27
N ASP A 190 -4.73 -4.34 -3.96
CA ASP A 190 -3.65 -4.88 -4.77
C ASP A 190 -2.64 -5.69 -3.94
N GLY A 191 -2.21 -5.16 -2.78
CA GLY A 191 -1.28 -5.87 -1.90
C GLY A 191 -1.88 -7.17 -1.35
N LEU A 192 -3.16 -7.16 -0.98
CA LEU A 192 -3.87 -8.35 -0.53
C LEU A 192 -3.97 -9.40 -1.64
N LYS A 193 -4.31 -8.96 -2.86
CA LYS A 193 -4.37 -9.82 -4.04
C LYS A 193 -3.01 -10.46 -4.31
N ALA A 194 -1.95 -9.67 -4.38
CA ALA A 194 -0.60 -10.18 -4.63
C ALA A 194 -0.18 -11.20 -3.56
N ARG A 195 -0.49 -10.96 -2.28
CA ARG A 195 -0.18 -11.90 -1.19
C ARG A 195 -0.97 -13.21 -1.30
N ALA A 196 -2.26 -13.13 -1.63
CA ALA A 196 -3.11 -14.30 -1.80
C ALA A 196 -2.63 -15.16 -2.98
N GLU A 197 -2.32 -14.53 -4.12
CA GLU A 197 -1.85 -15.20 -5.33
C GLU A 197 -0.42 -15.78 -5.19
N GLN A 198 0.43 -15.21 -4.33
CA GLN A 198 1.76 -15.78 -4.00
C GLN A 198 1.69 -17.01 -3.09
N SER A 199 0.62 -17.15 -2.31
CA SER A 199 0.45 -18.24 -1.35
C SER A 199 -0.32 -19.43 -1.96
N SER A 200 -0.56 -19.38 -3.28
CA SER A 200 -1.30 -20.36 -4.09
C SER A 200 -0.35 -21.29 -4.84
#